data_AF-A0A5J5BTF5-F1
#
_entry.id   AF-A0A5J5BTF5-F1
#
_cell.length_a   1.000
_cell.length_b   1.000
_cell.length_c   1.000
_cell.angle_alpha   90.00
_cell.angle_beta   90.00
_cell.angle_gamma   90.00
#
_symmetry.space_group_name_H-M   'P 1'
#
loop_
_entity.id
_entity.type
_entity.pdbx_description
1 polymer ?
#
loop_
_entity_poly.entity_id
_entity_poly.type
_entity_poly.pdbx_seq_one_letter_code
_entity_poly.pdbx_strand_id
1 'polypeptide(L)'
;MSLILWRLLFKEKEDPRITGRRGRSKSKDVAASMEARLERMERAVADIGMQLEDEIPSSATLEAAVEDLRGEALGALNSMADTLRQEFQRQLDQVFAELASFLELDSLSHRVVEGKYGIDGRGCTVEDKGAYRQSLWRIIGKRWGCPPSKFPWTYSSKETCYLLEGKVKVFPDGSKEGVEIGAGDLVVFPKGMSCTWDVSEAVDKHYNFE
;
A
#
# COMPACT_ATOMS: atom_id res chain seq x y z
N MET A 1 -51.79 31.33 0.35
CA MET A 1 -52.63 32.50 0.73
C MET A 1 -53.86 31.96 1.43
N SER A 2 -54.01 32.22 2.73
CA SER A 2 -55.04 31.60 3.59
C SER A 2 -56.48 31.98 3.15
N LEU A 3 -57.43 31.03 3.27
CA LEU A 3 -58.90 31.23 3.16
C LEU A 3 -59.41 32.49 3.87
N ILE A 4 -58.70 32.93 4.92
CA ILE A 4 -58.97 34.15 5.68
C ILE A 4 -58.89 35.39 4.77
N LEU A 5 -57.86 35.49 3.93
CA LEU A 5 -57.68 36.62 3.00
C LEU A 5 -58.74 36.65 1.90
N TRP A 6 -59.16 35.48 1.41
CA TRP A 6 -60.22 35.38 0.40
C TRP A 6 -61.62 35.69 0.97
N ARG A 7 -61.93 35.21 2.18
CA ARG A 7 -63.16 35.59 2.90
C ARG A 7 -63.24 37.09 3.18
N LEU A 8 -62.13 37.73 3.53
CA LEU A 8 -62.09 39.18 3.75
C LEU A 8 -62.35 39.96 2.46
N LEU A 9 -61.73 39.56 1.35
CA LEU A 9 -61.89 40.20 0.03
C LEU A 9 -63.30 40.06 -0.57
N PHE A 10 -63.99 38.94 -0.33
CA PHE A 10 -65.34 38.72 -0.87
C PHE A 10 -66.46 39.29 0.01
N LYS A 11 -66.24 39.39 1.33
CA LYS A 11 -67.21 39.99 2.26
C LYS A 11 -67.40 41.49 2.04
N GLU A 12 -66.46 42.14 1.36
CA GLU A 12 -66.48 43.57 1.07
C GLU A 12 -67.21 43.94 -0.25
N LYS A 13 -67.57 42.96 -1.10
CA LYS A 13 -68.21 43.20 -2.41
C LYS A 13 -69.74 42.97 -2.48
N GLU A 14 -70.42 42.67 -1.38
CA GLU A 14 -71.90 42.65 -1.37
C GLU A 14 -72.46 44.10 -1.31
N ASP A 15 -72.56 44.79 -2.44
CA ASP A 15 -73.27 46.07 -2.56
C ASP A 15 -74.79 45.84 -2.58
N PRO A 16 -75.57 46.33 -1.59
CA PRO A 16 -76.99 45.99 -1.44
C PRO A 16 -77.91 46.58 -2.52
N ARG A 17 -77.39 47.39 -3.46
CA ARG A 17 -78.22 48.13 -4.43
C ARG A 17 -78.49 47.41 -5.76
N ILE A 18 -77.86 46.27 -6.03
CA ILE A 18 -78.04 45.54 -7.30
C ILE A 18 -78.19 44.04 -7.01
N THR A 19 -79.40 43.54 -6.74
CA THR A 19 -79.91 42.18 -7.06
C THR A 19 -81.24 41.90 -6.37
N GLY A 20 -82.23 41.39 -7.11
CA GLY A 20 -83.50 40.93 -6.53
C GLY A 20 -83.34 39.68 -5.64
N ARG A 21 -84.21 39.50 -4.63
CA ARG A 21 -84.18 38.41 -3.61
C ARG A 21 -83.87 37.01 -4.19
N ARG A 22 -84.43 36.66 -5.36
CA ARG A 22 -84.27 35.35 -6.01
C ARG A 22 -82.91 35.17 -6.73
N GLY A 23 -82.28 36.26 -7.16
CA GLY A 23 -80.90 36.25 -7.68
C GLY A 23 -79.86 36.20 -6.56
N ARG A 24 -80.15 36.85 -5.43
CA ARG A 24 -79.30 36.81 -4.22
C ARG A 24 -79.21 35.41 -3.61
N SER A 25 -80.29 34.63 -3.60
CA SER A 25 -80.24 33.24 -3.10
C SER A 25 -79.40 32.35 -4.03
N LYS A 26 -79.63 32.41 -5.35
CA LYS A 26 -78.84 31.65 -6.33
C LYS A 26 -77.35 31.99 -6.29
N SER A 27 -77.00 33.27 -6.14
CA SER A 27 -75.59 33.70 -6.02
C SER A 27 -74.94 33.18 -4.74
N LYS A 28 -75.70 33.09 -3.64
CA LYS A 28 -75.23 32.52 -2.37
C LYS A 28 -75.04 31.01 -2.46
N ASP A 29 -75.94 30.30 -3.15
CA ASP A 29 -75.83 28.85 -3.37
C ASP A 29 -74.59 28.50 -4.21
N VAL A 30 -74.30 29.31 -5.25
CA VAL A 30 -73.10 29.16 -6.08
C VAL A 30 -71.83 29.45 -5.26
N ALA A 31 -71.82 30.50 -4.44
CA ALA A 31 -70.68 30.83 -3.58
C ALA A 31 -70.41 29.72 -2.54
N ALA A 32 -71.44 29.21 -1.89
CA ALA A 32 -71.33 28.09 -0.94
C ALA A 32 -70.83 26.80 -1.63
N SER A 33 -71.26 26.55 -2.86
CA SER A 33 -70.77 25.43 -3.67
C SER A 33 -69.29 25.56 -4.01
N MET A 34 -68.84 26.77 -4.39
CA MET A 34 -67.44 27.05 -4.68
C MET A 34 -66.57 26.93 -3.43
N GLU A 35 -67.02 27.44 -2.28
CA GLU A 35 -66.37 27.27 -0.98
C GLU A 35 -66.19 25.79 -0.63
N ALA A 36 -67.25 24.99 -0.73
CA ALA A 36 -67.18 23.55 -0.46
C ALA A 36 -66.30 22.78 -1.45
N ARG A 37 -66.11 23.29 -2.67
CA ARG A 37 -65.15 22.71 -3.64
C ARG A 37 -63.71 23.12 -3.34
N LEU A 38 -63.49 24.36 -2.92
CA LEU A 38 -62.18 24.86 -2.50
C LEU A 38 -61.68 24.10 -1.27
N GLU A 39 -62.50 23.93 -0.24
CA GLU A 39 -62.11 23.14 0.93
C GLU A 39 -61.80 21.67 0.59
N ARG A 40 -62.54 21.08 -0.36
CA ARG A 40 -62.25 19.71 -0.83
C ARG A 40 -60.92 19.63 -1.56
N MET A 41 -60.61 20.65 -2.37
CA MET A 41 -59.34 20.74 -3.09
C MET A 41 -58.17 20.96 -2.12
N GLU A 42 -58.33 21.81 -1.10
CA GLU A 42 -57.31 22.03 -0.08
C GLU A 42 -57.02 20.77 0.74
N ARG A 43 -58.06 20.01 1.12
CA ARG A 43 -57.85 18.71 1.78
C ARG A 43 -57.11 17.73 0.87
N ALA A 44 -57.50 17.63 -0.40
CA ALA A 44 -56.82 16.74 -1.36
C ALA A 44 -55.36 17.16 -1.60
N VAL A 45 -55.06 18.47 -1.65
CA VAL A 45 -53.69 18.98 -1.78
C VAL A 45 -52.87 18.70 -0.52
N ALA A 46 -53.47 18.81 0.66
CA ALA A 46 -52.82 18.45 1.93
C ALA A 46 -52.51 16.94 1.99
N ASP A 47 -53.45 16.09 1.60
CA ASP A 47 -53.26 14.64 1.54
C ASP A 47 -52.13 14.26 0.56
N ILE A 48 -52.11 14.86 -0.64
CA ILE A 48 -51.03 14.66 -1.62
C ILE A 48 -49.68 15.14 -1.05
N GLY A 49 -49.66 16.27 -0.34
CA GLY A 49 -48.46 16.79 0.31
C GLY A 49 -47.90 15.82 1.35
N MET A 50 -48.76 15.25 2.19
CA MET A 50 -48.37 14.24 3.18
C MET A 50 -47.88 12.93 2.54
N GLN A 51 -48.51 12.47 1.46
CA GLN A 51 -48.07 11.28 0.73
C GLN A 51 -46.68 11.44 0.09
N LEU A 52 -46.38 12.63 -0.43
CA LEU A 52 -45.08 12.91 -1.04
C LEU A 52 -43.93 12.94 -0.03
N GLU A 53 -44.19 13.25 1.24
CA GLU A 53 -43.18 13.22 2.30
C GLU A 53 -42.89 11.80 2.80
N ASP A 54 -43.86 10.89 2.77
CA ASP A 54 -43.69 9.49 3.18
C ASP A 54 -43.03 8.60 2.11
N GLU A 55 -43.22 8.90 0.81
CA GLU A 55 -42.69 8.06 -0.28
C GLU A 55 -41.25 8.42 -0.70
N ILE A 56 -40.77 9.62 -0.39
CA ILE A 56 -39.41 10.04 -0.75
C ILE A 56 -38.49 9.82 0.46
N PRO A 57 -37.52 8.88 0.39
CA PRO A 57 -36.55 8.71 1.45
C PRO A 57 -35.81 10.03 1.70
N SER A 58 -35.67 10.39 2.97
CA SER A 58 -34.97 11.62 3.35
C SER A 58 -33.55 11.64 2.80
N SER A 59 -32.99 12.83 2.53
CA SER A 59 -31.59 12.97 2.08
C SER A 59 -30.62 12.25 3.01
N ALA A 60 -30.86 12.30 4.33
CA ALA A 60 -30.05 11.61 5.32
C ALA A 60 -30.09 10.09 5.18
N THR A 61 -31.26 9.52 4.83
CA THR A 61 -31.42 8.08 4.58
C THR A 61 -30.66 7.65 3.32
N LEU A 62 -30.72 8.46 2.26
CA LEU A 62 -30.01 8.19 1.01
C LEU A 62 -28.49 8.31 1.19
N GLU A 63 -28.02 9.34 1.90
CA GLU A 63 -26.60 9.54 2.21
C GLU A 63 -26.04 8.39 3.05
N ALA A 64 -26.78 7.94 4.06
CA ALA A 64 -26.38 6.78 4.86
C ALA A 64 -26.23 5.50 4.02
N ALA A 65 -27.18 5.24 3.11
CA ALA A 65 -27.11 4.09 2.21
C ALA A 65 -25.93 4.18 1.22
N VAL A 66 -25.60 5.38 0.74
CA VAL A 66 -24.45 5.61 -0.15
C VAL A 66 -23.13 5.39 0.58
N GLU A 67 -23.00 5.88 1.82
CA GLU A 67 -21.79 5.64 2.63
C GLU A 67 -21.61 4.16 2.98
N ASP A 68 -22.70 3.43 3.23
CA ASP A 68 -22.64 1.99 3.51
C ASP A 68 -22.15 1.20 2.28
N LEU A 69 -22.75 1.43 1.11
CA LEU A 69 -22.30 0.85 -0.16
C LEU A 69 -20.85 1.21 -0.48
N ARG A 70 -20.44 2.44 -0.19
CA ARG A 70 -19.05 2.88 -0.36
C ARG A 70 -18.11 2.13 0.57
N GLY A 71 -18.51 1.92 1.82
CA GLY A 71 -17.77 1.11 2.80
C GLY A 71 -17.58 -0.33 2.31
N GLU A 72 -18.65 -0.97 1.85
CA GLU A 72 -18.61 -2.34 1.30
C GLU A 72 -17.66 -2.44 0.10
N ALA A 73 -17.79 -1.51 -0.86
CA ALA A 73 -16.95 -1.49 -2.06
C ALA A 73 -15.46 -1.29 -1.72
N LEU A 74 -15.14 -0.37 -0.79
CA LEU A 74 -13.77 -0.16 -0.34
C LEU A 74 -13.22 -1.36 0.42
N GLY A 75 -14.04 -2.00 1.26
CA GLY A 75 -13.67 -3.22 1.97
C GLY A 75 -13.33 -4.37 1.02
N ALA A 76 -14.18 -4.60 0.02
CA ALA A 76 -13.96 -5.61 -1.01
C ALA A 76 -12.67 -5.34 -1.81
N LEU A 77 -12.46 -4.10 -2.28
CA LEU A 77 -11.26 -3.73 -3.03
C LEU A 77 -9.98 -3.91 -2.21
N ASN A 78 -9.97 -3.51 -0.94
CA ASN A 78 -8.82 -3.71 -0.06
C ASN A 78 -8.55 -5.20 0.16
N SER A 79 -9.59 -6.00 0.42
CA SER A 79 -9.46 -7.45 0.57
C SER A 79 -8.89 -8.11 -0.69
N MET A 80 -9.35 -7.71 -1.88
CA MET A 80 -8.81 -8.22 -3.16
C MET A 80 -7.35 -7.82 -3.34
N ALA A 81 -7.00 -6.57 -3.03
CA ALA A 81 -5.62 -6.09 -3.11
C ALA A 81 -4.70 -6.85 -2.15
N ASP A 82 -5.15 -7.13 -0.92
CA ASP A 82 -4.38 -7.89 0.05
C ASP A 82 -4.25 -9.36 -0.34
N THR A 83 -5.31 -9.97 -0.88
CA THR A 83 -5.25 -11.33 -1.43
C THR A 83 -4.20 -11.43 -2.54
N LEU A 84 -4.21 -10.47 -3.48
CA LEU A 84 -3.20 -10.43 -4.55
C LEU A 84 -1.79 -10.25 -4.00
N ARG A 85 -1.58 -9.32 -3.05
CA ARG A 85 -0.28 -9.12 -2.41
C ARG A 85 0.22 -10.38 -1.71
N GLN A 86 -0.64 -11.06 -0.97
CA GLN A 86 -0.30 -12.29 -0.26
C GLN A 86 0.08 -13.40 -1.24
N GLU A 87 -0.65 -13.57 -2.33
CA GLU A 87 -0.35 -14.60 -3.32
C GLU A 87 0.98 -14.31 -4.04
N PHE A 88 1.24 -13.06 -4.42
CA PHE A 88 2.54 -12.66 -4.97
C PHE A 88 3.67 -12.88 -3.97
N GLN A 89 3.50 -12.47 -2.71
CA GLN A 89 4.52 -12.66 -1.69
C GLN A 89 4.82 -14.14 -1.45
N ARG A 90 3.79 -15.00 -1.41
CA ARG A 90 3.94 -16.45 -1.28
C ARG A 90 4.70 -17.05 -2.46
N GLN A 91 4.42 -16.60 -3.68
CA GLN A 91 5.16 -17.04 -4.87
C GLN A 91 6.62 -16.59 -4.82
N LEU A 92 6.89 -15.35 -4.39
CA LEU A 92 8.25 -14.86 -4.20
C LEU A 92 8.99 -15.69 -3.14
N ASP A 93 8.38 -15.91 -1.98
CA ASP A 93 8.97 -16.70 -0.90
C ASP A 93 9.27 -18.13 -1.34
N GLN A 94 8.37 -18.75 -2.11
CA GLN A 94 8.58 -20.08 -2.70
C GLN A 94 9.78 -20.10 -3.64
N VAL A 95 9.87 -19.12 -4.55
CA VAL A 95 11.01 -19.01 -5.48
C VAL A 95 12.31 -18.78 -4.71
N PHE A 96 12.30 -17.95 -3.67
CA PHE A 96 13.47 -17.73 -2.83
C PHE A 96 13.87 -18.99 -2.05
N ALA A 97 12.92 -19.77 -1.54
CA ALA A 97 13.20 -21.04 -0.86
C ALA A 97 13.79 -22.07 -1.82
N GLU A 98 13.28 -22.18 -3.05
CA GLU A 98 13.85 -23.05 -4.08
C GLU A 98 15.28 -22.63 -4.42
N LEU A 99 15.52 -21.33 -4.66
CA LEU A 99 16.86 -20.79 -4.89
C LEU A 99 17.82 -21.06 -3.71
N ALA A 100 17.35 -20.93 -2.47
CA ALA A 100 18.13 -21.24 -1.27
C ALA A 100 18.49 -22.73 -1.18
N SER A 101 17.57 -23.62 -1.55
CA SER A 101 17.83 -25.07 -1.57
C SER A 101 18.85 -25.48 -2.64
N PHE A 102 18.84 -24.83 -3.81
CA PHE A 102 19.88 -25.00 -4.83
C PHE A 102 21.26 -24.53 -4.32
N LEU A 103 21.29 -23.48 -3.50
CA LEU A 103 22.53 -22.98 -2.88
C LEU A 103 23.09 -23.94 -1.83
N GLU A 104 22.24 -24.60 -1.03
CA GLU A 104 22.69 -25.61 -0.06
C GLU A 104 23.26 -26.86 -0.74
N LEU A 105 22.64 -27.32 -1.84
CA LEU A 105 23.15 -28.45 -2.63
C LEU A 105 24.51 -28.15 -3.30
N ASP A 106 24.78 -26.89 -3.68
CA ASP A 106 26.07 -26.47 -4.25
C ASP A 106 27.19 -26.35 -3.20
N SER A 107 26.83 -26.18 -1.92
CA SER A 107 27.82 -26.26 -0.81
C SER A 107 28.43 -27.66 -0.67
N LEU A 108 27.74 -28.70 -1.14
CA LEU A 108 28.17 -30.10 -1.09
C LEU A 108 28.96 -30.55 -2.34
N SER A 109 28.99 -29.78 -3.43
CA SER A 109 29.54 -30.23 -4.72
C SER A 109 30.95 -29.73 -5.05
N HIS A 110 31.59 -28.86 -4.26
CA HIS A 110 32.85 -28.26 -4.69
C HIS A 110 34.12 -28.90 -4.09
N ARG A 111 34.99 -29.32 -5.01
CA ARG A 111 36.41 -29.64 -4.79
C ARG A 111 37.12 -28.36 -4.37
N VAL A 112 37.49 -28.29 -3.10
CA VAL A 112 38.14 -27.17 -2.43
C VAL A 112 39.54 -26.93 -3.04
N VAL A 113 39.82 -25.73 -3.54
CA VAL A 113 41.21 -25.24 -3.64
C VAL A 113 41.50 -24.55 -2.32
N GLU A 114 41.87 -25.34 -1.31
CA GLU A 114 41.97 -24.88 0.08
C GLU A 114 43.28 -24.10 0.28
N GLY A 115 43.30 -22.84 -0.14
CA GLY A 115 44.29 -21.89 0.33
C GLY A 115 43.86 -21.38 1.70
N LYS A 116 44.27 -22.02 2.80
CA LYS A 116 44.15 -21.42 4.14
C LYS A 116 45.24 -20.38 4.28
N TYR A 117 44.88 -19.10 4.28
CA TYR A 117 45.85 -18.04 4.39
C TYR A 117 45.74 -17.32 5.73
N GLY A 118 46.60 -17.70 6.67
CA GLY A 118 46.69 -17.10 8.00
C GLY A 118 47.50 -17.94 8.97
N ILE A 119 47.85 -17.37 10.11
CA ILE A 119 48.62 -18.05 11.15
C ILE A 119 47.66 -18.92 11.97
N ASP A 120 48.08 -20.15 12.29
CA ASP A 120 47.36 -21.08 13.17
C ASP A 120 45.95 -21.49 12.70
N GLY A 121 45.66 -21.40 11.40
CA GLY A 121 44.35 -21.78 10.84
C GLY A 121 43.23 -20.74 11.03
N ARG A 122 43.54 -19.54 11.53
CA ARG A 122 42.61 -18.39 11.65
C ARG A 122 42.66 -17.44 10.44
N GLY A 123 42.83 -18.02 9.25
CA GLY A 123 42.99 -17.30 8.00
C GLY A 123 41.69 -17.06 7.24
N CYS A 124 41.73 -16.23 6.19
CA CYS A 124 40.64 -16.21 5.21
C CYS A 124 40.80 -17.36 4.20
N THR A 125 39.68 -17.78 3.61
CA THR A 125 39.66 -18.75 2.51
C THR A 125 39.15 -18.07 1.26
N VAL A 126 39.87 -18.23 0.15
CA VAL A 126 39.52 -17.67 -1.16
C VAL A 126 39.12 -18.82 -2.09
N GLU A 127 37.93 -18.72 -2.67
CA GLU A 127 37.41 -19.69 -3.63
C GLU A 127 37.17 -19.02 -4.99
N ASP A 128 37.75 -19.59 -6.05
CA ASP A 128 37.38 -19.26 -7.43
C ASP A 128 36.13 -20.08 -7.81
N LYS A 129 34.96 -19.43 -7.78
CA LYS A 129 33.70 -20.06 -8.17
C LYS A 129 33.15 -19.33 -9.40
N GLY A 130 33.12 -20.05 -10.52
CA GLY A 130 32.68 -19.54 -11.82
C GLY A 130 31.30 -18.86 -11.84
N ALA A 131 30.98 -18.27 -12.99
CA ALA A 131 29.95 -17.25 -13.24
C ALA A 131 28.52 -17.49 -12.69
N TYR A 132 28.14 -18.72 -12.32
CA TYR A 132 26.76 -19.02 -11.88
C TYR A 132 26.44 -18.52 -10.46
N ARG A 133 27.42 -18.49 -9.54
CA ARG A 133 27.20 -17.97 -8.17
C ARG A 133 27.14 -16.43 -8.11
N GLN A 134 27.71 -15.74 -9.10
CA GLN A 134 27.67 -14.27 -9.21
C GLN A 134 26.25 -13.70 -9.19
N SER A 135 25.34 -14.37 -9.91
CA SER A 135 23.97 -13.89 -10.09
C SER A 135 23.18 -13.89 -8.78
N LEU A 136 23.43 -14.86 -7.90
CA LEU A 136 22.72 -14.94 -6.61
C LEU A 136 23.25 -13.91 -5.62
N TRP A 137 24.57 -13.74 -5.50
CA TRP A 137 25.15 -12.70 -4.65
C TRP A 137 24.70 -11.28 -5.04
N ARG A 138 24.53 -11.04 -6.35
CA ARG A 138 23.96 -9.78 -6.87
C ARG A 138 22.55 -9.47 -6.37
N ILE A 139 21.77 -10.50 -6.06
CA ILE A 139 20.38 -10.37 -5.65
C ILE A 139 20.25 -10.34 -4.11
N ILE A 140 21.04 -11.14 -3.39
CA ILE A 140 20.83 -11.39 -1.95
C ILE A 140 21.82 -10.67 -1.02
N GLY A 141 23.01 -10.28 -1.50
CA GLY A 141 24.06 -9.72 -0.65
C GLY A 141 23.91 -8.22 -0.42
N LYS A 142 24.26 -7.75 0.79
CA LYS A 142 24.41 -6.30 1.04
C LYS A 142 25.61 -5.79 0.25
N ARG A 143 25.51 -4.58 -0.31
CA ARG A 143 26.60 -3.97 -1.09
C ARG A 143 27.49 -3.07 -0.24
N TRP A 144 28.78 -3.10 -0.53
CA TRP A 144 29.76 -2.21 0.05
C TRP A 144 30.88 -1.93 -0.94
N GLY A 145 31.43 -0.72 -0.90
CA GLY A 145 32.60 -0.38 -1.69
C GLY A 145 33.48 0.69 -1.02
N CYS A 146 34.74 0.75 -1.46
CA CYS A 146 35.69 1.75 -1.00
C CYS A 146 36.68 2.15 -2.09
N PRO A 147 37.19 3.40 -2.07
CA PRO A 147 38.29 3.80 -2.93
C PRO A 147 39.61 3.15 -2.47
N PRO A 148 40.67 3.21 -3.30
CA PRO A 148 42.01 2.79 -2.90
C PRO A 148 42.41 3.38 -1.56
N SER A 149 42.68 2.51 -0.58
CA SER A 149 42.87 2.87 0.82
C SER A 149 43.50 1.72 1.60
N LYS A 150 44.10 2.03 2.74
CA LYS A 150 44.69 1.03 3.64
C LYS A 150 44.13 1.21 5.04
N PHE A 151 43.51 0.17 5.59
CA PHE A 151 42.84 0.26 6.88
C PHE A 151 42.81 -1.09 7.63
N PRO A 152 42.87 -1.05 8.98
CA PRO A 152 42.65 -2.24 9.79
C PRO A 152 41.16 -2.59 9.86
N TRP A 153 40.84 -3.88 9.94
CA TRP A 153 39.49 -4.39 10.06
C TRP A 153 39.43 -5.65 10.93
N THR A 154 38.43 -5.73 11.80
CA THR A 154 38.18 -6.88 12.67
C THR A 154 36.77 -7.40 12.47
N TYR A 155 36.65 -8.69 12.17
CA TYR A 155 35.38 -9.36 11.92
C TYR A 155 34.76 -9.86 13.23
N SER A 156 33.71 -9.20 13.72
CA SER A 156 32.98 -9.61 14.93
C SER A 156 32.05 -10.82 14.73
N SER A 157 31.74 -11.12 13.47
CA SER A 157 30.94 -12.25 12.97
C SER A 157 31.63 -12.84 11.74
N LYS A 158 31.22 -14.04 11.31
CA LYS A 158 31.76 -14.63 10.09
C LYS A 158 31.25 -13.82 8.91
N GLU A 159 32.14 -13.35 8.04
CA GLU A 159 31.75 -12.64 6.81
C GLU A 159 32.05 -13.52 5.61
N THR A 160 31.09 -13.66 4.71
CA THR A 160 31.33 -14.15 3.36
C THR A 160 31.13 -12.99 2.39
N CYS A 161 32.12 -12.67 1.57
CA CYS A 161 32.01 -11.61 0.59
C CYS A 161 32.46 -12.04 -0.82
N TYR A 162 31.78 -11.49 -1.81
CA TYR A 162 32.03 -11.69 -3.23
C TYR A 162 32.49 -10.37 -3.85
N LEU A 163 33.70 -10.33 -4.40
CA LEU A 163 34.25 -9.12 -5.04
C LEU A 163 33.73 -9.02 -6.48
N LEU A 164 32.97 -7.95 -6.77
CA LEU A 164 32.52 -7.61 -8.11
C LEU A 164 33.65 -6.95 -8.90
N GLU A 165 34.35 -6.02 -8.27
CA GLU A 165 35.41 -5.21 -8.85
C GLU A 165 36.48 -4.89 -7.79
N GLY A 166 37.68 -4.54 -8.26
CA GLY A 166 38.79 -4.09 -7.43
C GLY A 166 39.83 -5.16 -7.15
N LYS A 167 40.87 -4.72 -6.44
CA LYS A 167 42.04 -5.53 -6.08
C LYS A 167 42.55 -5.15 -4.71
N VAL A 168 42.59 -6.13 -3.82
CA VAL A 168 42.94 -5.96 -2.40
C VAL A 168 44.01 -6.96 -2.01
N LYS A 169 44.95 -6.52 -1.19
CA LYS A 169 45.85 -7.41 -0.45
C LYS A 169 45.47 -7.39 1.03
N VAL A 170 45.05 -8.54 1.55
CA VAL A 170 44.66 -8.71 2.95
C VAL A 170 45.84 -9.25 3.73
N PHE A 171 46.23 -8.56 4.80
CA PHE A 171 47.29 -8.98 5.71
C PHE A 171 46.68 -9.42 7.04
N PRO A 172 46.56 -10.73 7.32
CA PRO A 172 46.13 -11.22 8.62
C PRO A 172 47.05 -10.74 9.74
N ASP A 173 46.49 -10.38 10.89
CA ASP A 173 47.30 -9.91 12.03
C ASP A 173 48.34 -10.95 12.45
N GLY A 174 49.58 -10.48 12.61
CA GLY A 174 50.76 -11.31 12.94
C GLY A 174 51.46 -11.94 11.73
N SER A 175 50.84 -11.94 10.54
CA SER A 175 51.45 -12.47 9.31
C SER A 175 52.18 -11.36 8.57
N LYS A 176 53.36 -11.66 8.01
CA LYS A 176 54.01 -10.78 7.03
C LYS A 176 53.55 -11.04 5.60
N GLU A 177 52.91 -12.19 5.38
CA GLU A 177 52.40 -12.59 4.08
C GLU A 177 50.95 -12.13 3.92
N GLY A 178 50.70 -11.40 2.83
CA GLY A 178 49.39 -10.90 2.46
C GLY A 178 48.79 -11.70 1.31
N VAL A 179 47.48 -11.84 1.33
CA VAL A 179 46.67 -12.59 0.36
C VAL A 179 46.07 -11.61 -0.62
N GLU A 180 46.31 -11.81 -1.92
CA GLU A 180 45.66 -11.01 -2.94
C GLU A 180 44.31 -11.61 -3.30
N ILE A 181 43.30 -10.74 -3.29
CA ILE A 181 41.92 -11.02 -3.70
C ILE A 181 41.48 -9.96 -4.70
N GLY A 182 40.64 -10.33 -5.66
CA GLY A 182 40.16 -9.42 -6.69
C GLY A 182 38.78 -9.78 -7.23
N ALA A 183 38.38 -9.05 -8.26
CA ALA A 183 37.12 -9.28 -8.97
C ALA A 183 36.97 -10.77 -9.37
N GLY A 184 35.86 -11.40 -8.98
CA GLY A 184 35.64 -12.82 -9.21
C GLY A 184 35.70 -13.68 -7.94
N ASP A 185 36.41 -13.23 -6.91
CA ASP A 185 36.72 -14.05 -5.75
C ASP A 185 35.58 -14.09 -4.73
N LEU A 186 35.29 -15.29 -4.22
CA LEU A 186 34.47 -15.50 -3.03
C LEU A 186 35.37 -15.75 -1.82
N VAL A 187 35.29 -14.88 -0.82
CA VAL A 187 36.18 -14.89 0.33
C VAL A 187 35.38 -15.06 1.61
N VAL A 188 35.82 -15.97 2.47
CA VAL A 188 35.25 -16.16 3.81
C VAL A 188 36.27 -15.70 4.85
N PHE A 189 35.84 -14.78 5.71
CA PHE A 189 36.58 -14.30 6.87
C PHE A 189 35.96 -14.88 8.14
N PRO A 190 36.72 -15.66 8.94
CA PRO A 190 36.20 -16.25 10.15
C PRO A 190 35.95 -15.20 11.24
N LYS A 191 34.98 -15.49 12.11
CA LYS A 191 34.68 -14.69 13.29
C LYS A 191 35.93 -14.54 14.18
N GLY A 192 36.21 -13.30 14.59
CA GLY A 192 37.34 -12.94 15.44
C GLY A 192 38.64 -12.69 14.68
N MET A 193 38.66 -12.81 13.35
CA MET A 193 39.83 -12.46 12.55
C MET A 193 40.05 -10.94 12.54
N SER A 194 41.30 -10.52 12.72
CA SER A 194 41.75 -9.16 12.45
C SER A 194 42.75 -9.17 11.30
N CYS A 195 42.66 -8.15 10.44
CA CYS A 195 43.56 -8.00 9.30
C CYS A 195 43.68 -6.54 8.88
N THR A 196 44.68 -6.25 8.07
CA THR A 196 44.79 -4.98 7.34
C THR A 196 44.39 -5.20 5.89
N TRP A 197 43.43 -4.42 5.42
CA TRP A 197 43.08 -4.32 4.00
C TRP A 197 44.00 -3.29 3.34
N ASP A 198 44.68 -3.68 2.28
CA ASP A 198 45.47 -2.80 1.41
C ASP A 198 44.83 -2.79 0.01
N VAL A 199 43.95 -1.82 -0.21
CA VAL A 199 43.10 -1.71 -1.40
C VAL A 199 43.85 -0.94 -2.47
N SER A 200 44.33 -1.66 -3.48
CA SER A 200 45.09 -1.08 -4.61
C SER A 200 44.20 -0.51 -5.71
N GLU A 201 43.05 -1.11 -5.94
CA GLU A 201 42.02 -0.66 -6.89
C GLU A 201 40.68 -0.60 -6.17
N ALA A 202 39.83 0.37 -6.53
CA ALA A 202 38.53 0.58 -5.86
C ALA A 202 37.70 -0.71 -5.81
N VAL A 203 37.14 -1.02 -4.64
CA VAL A 203 36.40 -2.26 -4.39
C VAL A 203 34.91 -2.02 -4.50
N ASP A 204 34.22 -2.94 -5.16
CA ASP A 204 32.77 -3.15 -5.02
C ASP A 204 32.54 -4.64 -4.68
N LYS A 205 31.78 -4.91 -3.63
CA LYS A 205 31.51 -6.28 -3.17
C LYS A 205 30.09 -6.46 -2.64
N HIS A 206 29.61 -7.69 -2.75
CA HIS A 206 28.48 -8.18 -1.96
C HIS A 206 28.98 -8.91 -0.71
N TYR A 207 28.32 -8.75 0.43
CA TYR A 207 28.68 -9.44 1.67
C TYR A 207 27.47 -9.93 2.44
N ASN A 208 27.69 -10.98 3.24
CA ASN A 208 26.74 -11.51 4.22
C ASN A 208 27.45 -11.83 5.53
N PHE A 209 26.82 -11.53 6.66
CA PHE A 209 27.31 -11.85 7.99
C PHE A 209 26.50 -12.98 8.61
N GLU A 210 27.18 -13.94 9.24
CA GLU A 210 26.62 -15.06 10.02
C GLU A 210 27.04 -14.98 11.50
#